data_AF-A0A418ZVV4-F1
#
_entry.id   AF-A0A418ZVV4-F1
#
_cell.length_a   1.000
_cell.length_b   1.000
_cell.length_c   1.000
_cell.angle_alpha   90.00
_cell.angle_beta   90.00
_cell.angle_gamma   90.00
#
_symmetry.space_group_name_H-M   'P 1'
#
loop_
_entity.id
_entity.type
_entity.pdbx_description
1 polymer ?
#
loop_
_entity_poly.entity_id
_entity_poly.type
_entity_poly.pdbx_seq_one_letter_code
_entity_poly.pdbx_strand_id
1 'polypeptide(L)'
;MVLTALALALPGVVSAQDAVIRLEARPDAQAGDVARDWAMRIQGVVTLPLEGGWTGIAIGPLPAARAEALLGQLQAAGRVPADAFVSLPPPGTALTPVGATPEAAPAPGVWLRLTAHATEDEARAALEAARADLPEAGLWADGEGFAIALGPVAPDAAEAWLPILVQAGLAPGDAAIVPRGDLGRALDAGGAPELPAPGDPEPMPPLDAAQRDLRWAGHYPGPIDGLDGPMTRAAIQAEIATARAATDPGRALRLLSERRAAWAADQGLEVLTDAATGLRLTAPMRALAFDRVQDGMAIYGPRDGSGAALILFSRPGDQAEMLHMAGLVTALGWVPRPERQVRRGHVTLRGGNDDHLGGAEMRLREGRAEGWVLIWPASDPVTHARLMAQISDSLAGD
;
A
#
# COMPACT_ATOMS: atom_id res chain seq x y z
N MET A 1 -24.38 66.41 -27.46
CA MET A 1 -23.76 65.10 -27.17
C MET A 1 -24.20 64.69 -25.77
N VAL A 2 -25.13 63.74 -25.69
CA VAL A 2 -25.66 63.17 -24.44
C VAL A 2 -24.78 61.95 -24.11
N LEU A 3 -24.10 61.95 -22.97
CA LEU A 3 -23.35 60.80 -22.48
C LEU A 3 -24.24 60.03 -21.50
N THR A 4 -24.73 58.88 -21.94
CA THR A 4 -25.46 57.88 -21.15
C THR A 4 -24.43 57.11 -20.30
N ALA A 5 -24.47 57.28 -18.98
CA ALA A 5 -23.67 56.48 -18.06
C ALA A 5 -24.33 55.11 -17.85
N LEU A 6 -23.66 54.05 -18.32
CA LEU A 6 -24.02 52.66 -18.11
C LEU A 6 -23.54 52.24 -16.70
N ALA A 7 -24.47 52.11 -15.75
CA ALA A 7 -24.18 51.55 -14.44
C ALA A 7 -24.04 50.03 -14.54
N LEU A 8 -22.82 49.50 -14.41
CA LEU A 8 -22.57 48.07 -14.22
C LEU A 8 -23.10 47.66 -12.84
N ALA A 9 -24.09 46.77 -12.81
CA ALA A 9 -24.46 46.03 -11.62
C ALA A 9 -23.36 45.00 -11.30
N LEU A 10 -22.68 45.16 -10.16
CA LEU A 10 -21.81 44.14 -9.59
C LEU A 10 -22.67 42.93 -9.18
N PRO A 11 -22.30 41.69 -9.54
CA PRO A 11 -22.95 40.51 -8.99
C PRO A 11 -22.67 40.46 -7.49
N GLY A 12 -23.74 40.53 -6.68
CA GLY A 12 -23.65 40.40 -5.24
C GLY A 12 -23.03 39.06 -4.86
N VAL A 13 -22.03 39.10 -3.98
CA VAL A 13 -21.53 37.91 -3.29
C VAL A 13 -22.68 37.35 -2.46
N VAL A 14 -23.26 36.23 -2.90
CA VAL A 14 -24.21 35.46 -2.08
C VAL A 14 -23.39 34.84 -0.96
N SER A 15 -23.48 35.37 0.25
CA SER A 15 -23.06 34.62 1.45
C SER A 15 -23.86 33.33 1.48
N ALA A 16 -23.17 32.19 1.41
CA ALA A 16 -23.79 30.89 1.64
C ALA A 16 -24.32 30.89 3.08
N GLN A 17 -25.64 30.94 3.24
CA GLN A 17 -26.27 30.77 4.54
C GLN A 17 -26.26 29.27 4.87
N ASP A 18 -25.76 28.92 6.05
CA ASP A 18 -25.77 27.55 6.55
C ASP A 18 -27.21 27.13 6.87
N ALA A 19 -27.68 26.12 6.16
CA ALA A 19 -28.98 25.50 6.34
C ALA A 19 -28.84 24.08 6.88
N VAL A 20 -29.93 23.56 7.44
CA VAL A 20 -30.04 22.16 7.86
C VAL A 20 -31.31 21.56 7.27
N ILE A 21 -31.27 20.29 6.89
CA ILE A 21 -32.46 19.53 6.50
C ILE A 21 -33.05 18.93 7.77
N ARG A 22 -34.16 19.48 8.26
CA ARG A 22 -34.83 18.99 9.48
C ARG A 22 -35.57 17.70 9.17
N LEU A 23 -35.21 16.64 9.88
CA LEU A 23 -35.80 15.31 9.74
C LEU A 23 -36.91 15.10 10.75
N GLU A 24 -36.67 15.51 12.00
CA GLU A 24 -37.61 15.27 13.10
C GLU A 24 -37.34 16.19 14.30
N ALA A 25 -38.31 16.32 15.20
CA ALA A 25 -38.14 16.91 16.52
C ALA A 25 -38.59 15.92 17.59
N ARG A 26 -37.80 15.81 18.67
CA ARG A 26 -38.09 14.92 19.80
C ARG A 26 -37.89 15.65 21.12
N PRO A 27 -38.59 15.25 22.20
CA PRO A 27 -38.25 15.71 23.54
C PRO A 27 -36.79 15.34 23.86
N ASP A 28 -36.08 16.20 24.59
CA ASP A 28 -34.63 16.06 24.81
C ASP A 28 -34.22 14.67 25.33
N ALA A 29 -35.05 14.08 26.20
CA ALA A 29 -34.82 12.76 26.77
C ALA A 29 -34.77 11.62 25.73
N GLN A 30 -35.36 11.80 24.55
CA GLN A 30 -35.47 10.79 23.48
C GLN A 30 -34.67 11.16 22.22
N ALA A 31 -34.28 12.43 22.09
CA ALA A 31 -33.65 12.92 20.86
C ALA A 31 -32.31 12.24 20.56
N GLY A 32 -31.53 11.88 21.58
CA GLY A 32 -30.23 11.23 21.42
C GLY A 32 -30.31 9.85 20.78
N ASP A 33 -31.28 9.03 21.18
CA ASP A 33 -31.49 7.69 20.60
C ASP A 33 -31.93 7.79 19.13
N VAL A 34 -32.93 8.63 18.87
CA VAL A 34 -33.46 8.82 17.51
C VAL A 34 -32.41 9.41 16.57
N ALA A 35 -31.57 10.34 17.06
CA ALA A 35 -30.49 10.89 16.26
C ALA A 35 -29.43 9.84 15.90
N ARG A 36 -29.09 8.92 16.82
CA ARG A 36 -28.18 7.80 16.54
C ARG A 36 -28.77 6.83 15.52
N ASP A 37 -30.06 6.56 15.60
CA ASP A 37 -30.77 5.72 14.62
C ASP A 37 -30.75 6.31 13.21
N TRP A 38 -30.85 7.63 13.10
CA TRP A 38 -30.69 8.35 11.84
C TRP A 38 -29.24 8.31 11.34
N ALA A 39 -28.26 8.51 12.24
CA ALA A 39 -26.84 8.50 11.90
C ALA A 39 -26.34 7.16 11.35
N MET A 40 -26.98 6.04 11.73
CA MET A 40 -26.68 4.71 11.14
C MET A 40 -27.10 4.59 9.67
N ARG A 41 -28.08 5.40 9.21
CA ARG A 41 -28.68 5.31 7.86
C ARG A 41 -28.24 6.45 6.94
N ILE A 42 -27.90 7.59 7.50
CA ILE A 42 -27.59 8.83 6.79
C ILE A 42 -26.39 9.50 7.45
N GLN A 43 -25.38 9.85 6.66
CA GLN A 43 -24.22 10.59 7.15
C GLN A 43 -24.55 12.07 7.36
N GLY A 44 -23.84 12.72 8.29
CA GLY A 44 -23.96 14.16 8.53
C GLY A 44 -25.16 14.56 9.40
N VAL A 45 -25.65 13.66 10.25
CA VAL A 45 -26.74 13.95 11.19
C VAL A 45 -26.21 14.81 12.34
N VAL A 46 -26.95 15.86 12.65
CA VAL A 46 -26.72 16.77 13.78
C VAL A 46 -27.98 16.90 14.63
N THR A 47 -27.79 17.23 15.89
CA THR A 47 -28.85 17.71 16.78
C THR A 47 -28.74 19.22 16.96
N LEU A 48 -29.88 19.88 17.09
CA LEU A 48 -29.97 21.31 17.38
C LEU A 48 -30.99 21.58 18.49
N PRO A 49 -30.70 22.49 19.43
CA PRO A 49 -31.65 22.84 20.47
C PRO A 49 -32.85 23.59 19.88
N LEU A 50 -34.06 23.23 20.30
CA LEU A 50 -35.30 23.96 20.03
C LEU A 50 -35.89 24.47 21.35
N GLU A 51 -36.83 25.40 21.25
CA GLU A 51 -37.49 25.94 22.44
C GLU A 51 -38.36 24.89 23.16
N GLY A 52 -38.47 25.02 24.49
CA GLY A 52 -39.41 24.22 25.28
C GLY A 52 -38.99 22.77 25.57
N GLY A 53 -37.68 22.46 25.59
CA GLY A 53 -37.16 21.12 25.92
C GLY A 53 -37.27 20.11 24.77
N TRP A 54 -37.21 20.63 23.55
CA TRP A 54 -37.20 19.84 22.33
C TRP A 54 -35.85 19.96 21.64
N THR A 55 -35.43 18.88 21.00
CA THR A 55 -34.23 18.84 20.19
C THR A 55 -34.61 18.43 18.77
N GLY A 56 -34.19 19.24 17.80
CA GLY A 56 -34.30 18.95 16.39
C GLY A 56 -33.21 17.98 15.95
N ILE A 57 -33.55 17.06 15.06
CA ILE A 57 -32.64 16.14 14.41
C ILE A 57 -32.61 16.53 12.94
N ALA A 58 -31.41 16.80 12.42
CA ALA A 58 -31.25 17.37 11.09
C ALA A 58 -29.99 16.85 10.38
N ILE A 59 -29.86 17.14 9.09
CA ILE A 59 -28.63 16.91 8.30
C ILE A 59 -28.00 18.26 8.00
N GLY A 60 -26.74 18.44 8.38
CA GLY A 60 -25.98 19.67 8.09
C GLY A 60 -24.90 20.00 9.12
N PRO A 61 -24.33 21.22 9.08
CA PRO A 61 -24.70 22.34 8.21
C PRO A 61 -24.38 22.10 6.73
N LEU A 62 -25.19 22.67 5.84
CA LEU A 62 -25.05 22.62 4.38
C LEU A 62 -25.31 24.01 3.80
N PRO A 63 -24.67 24.39 2.68
CA PRO A 63 -25.11 25.56 1.92
C PRO A 63 -26.58 25.41 1.52
N ALA A 64 -27.40 26.46 1.68
CA ALA A 64 -28.85 26.40 1.43
C ALA A 64 -29.23 25.76 0.08
N ALA A 65 -28.55 26.15 -1.00
CA ALA A 65 -28.76 25.58 -2.34
C ALA A 65 -28.46 24.06 -2.41
N ARG A 66 -27.49 23.57 -1.63
CA ARG A 66 -27.16 22.14 -1.54
C ARG A 66 -28.18 21.40 -0.68
N ALA A 67 -28.69 22.03 0.39
CA ALA A 67 -29.70 21.44 1.26
C ALA A 67 -31.00 21.13 0.50
N GLU A 68 -31.46 22.03 -0.37
CA GLU A 68 -32.65 21.83 -1.20
C GLU A 68 -32.46 20.68 -2.20
N ALA A 69 -31.34 20.68 -2.93
CA ALA A 69 -31.03 19.62 -3.88
C ALA A 69 -30.91 18.24 -3.20
N LEU A 70 -30.27 18.18 -2.03
CA LEU A 70 -30.11 16.96 -1.26
C LEU A 70 -31.43 16.46 -0.67
N LEU A 71 -32.30 17.35 -0.18
CA LEU A 71 -33.63 16.98 0.31
C LEU A 71 -34.44 16.28 -0.79
N GLY A 72 -34.48 16.87 -1.99
CA GLY A 72 -35.19 16.27 -3.13
C GLY A 72 -34.67 14.87 -3.51
N GLN A 73 -33.35 14.68 -3.49
CA GLN A 73 -32.72 13.37 -3.74
C GLN A 73 -33.08 12.35 -2.65
N LEU A 74 -33.01 12.74 -1.38
CA LEU A 74 -33.29 11.85 -0.26
C LEU A 74 -34.77 11.45 -0.21
N GLN A 75 -35.69 12.35 -0.55
CA GLN A 75 -37.12 12.06 -0.65
C GLN A 75 -37.43 11.13 -1.83
N ALA A 76 -36.84 11.39 -3.01
CA ALA A 76 -37.01 10.51 -4.18
C ALA A 76 -36.50 9.09 -3.92
N ALA A 77 -35.45 8.95 -3.10
CA ALA A 77 -34.90 7.67 -2.69
C ALA A 77 -35.62 7.03 -1.48
N GLY A 78 -36.65 7.68 -0.92
CA GLY A 78 -37.38 7.22 0.28
C GLY A 78 -36.51 7.12 1.55
N ARG A 79 -35.38 7.85 1.59
CA ARG A 79 -34.41 7.79 2.69
C ARG A 79 -34.76 8.70 3.86
N VAL A 80 -35.57 9.74 3.64
CA VAL A 80 -36.01 10.69 4.66
C VAL A 80 -37.54 10.79 4.68
N PRO A 81 -38.15 11.28 5.78
CA PRO A 81 -39.58 11.50 5.85
C PRO A 81 -40.07 12.50 4.80
N ALA A 82 -41.32 12.35 4.35
CA ALA A 82 -41.92 13.25 3.36
C ALA A 82 -42.12 14.67 3.90
N ASP A 83 -42.21 14.83 5.21
CA ASP A 83 -42.33 16.08 5.95
C ASP A 83 -40.97 16.70 6.34
N ALA A 84 -39.85 16.11 5.91
CA ALA A 84 -38.54 16.73 6.07
C ALA A 84 -38.45 18.05 5.27
N PHE A 85 -37.86 19.08 5.88
CA PHE A 85 -37.79 20.42 5.28
C PHE A 85 -36.46 21.12 5.56
N VAL A 86 -36.03 21.99 4.64
CA VAL A 86 -34.83 22.82 4.84
C VAL A 86 -35.17 23.97 5.79
N SER A 87 -34.34 24.18 6.81
CA SER A 87 -34.46 25.30 7.75
C SER A 87 -33.12 26.01 7.92
N LEU A 88 -33.18 27.32 8.11
CA LEU A 88 -32.03 28.17 8.39
C LEU A 88 -32.01 28.42 9.90
N PRO A 89 -31.18 27.72 10.68
CA PRO A 89 -31.07 27.99 12.11
C PRO A 89 -30.51 29.40 12.33
N PRO A 90 -30.92 30.11 13.41
CA PRO A 90 -30.33 31.40 13.76
C PRO A 90 -28.80 31.32 13.83
N PRO A 91 -28.07 32.38 13.43
CA PRO A 91 -26.61 32.41 13.57
C PRO A 91 -26.18 32.12 15.01
N GLY A 92 -25.23 31.21 15.19
CA GLY A 92 -24.75 30.80 16.51
C GLY A 92 -25.52 29.64 17.16
N THR A 93 -26.50 29.04 16.48
CA THR A 93 -27.15 27.81 16.94
C THR A 93 -26.13 26.67 17.02
N ALA A 94 -26.03 26.01 18.17
CA ALA A 94 -25.17 24.85 18.34
C ALA A 94 -25.72 23.65 17.54
N LEU A 95 -24.95 23.18 16.56
CA LEU A 95 -25.21 21.93 15.84
C LEU A 95 -24.25 20.87 16.39
N THR A 96 -24.79 19.83 17.04
CA THR A 96 -23.98 18.76 17.64
C THR A 96 -24.03 17.53 16.74
N PRO A 97 -22.92 17.14 16.08
CA PRO A 97 -22.85 15.94 15.24
C PRO A 97 -23.18 14.67 16.02
N VAL A 98 -23.96 13.79 15.41
CA VAL A 98 -24.34 12.49 15.98
C VAL A 98 -23.71 11.38 15.14
N GLY A 99 -22.96 10.49 15.79
CA GLY A 99 -22.32 9.35 15.12
C GLY A 99 -21.00 9.67 14.42
N ALA A 100 -20.54 10.92 14.46
CA ALA A 100 -19.14 11.22 14.24
C ALA A 100 -18.37 10.83 15.51
N THR A 101 -17.61 9.73 15.48
CA THR A 101 -16.25 9.83 16.03
C THR A 101 -15.69 11.14 15.47
N PRO A 102 -15.07 12.04 16.23
CA PRO A 102 -14.52 13.25 15.66
C PRO A 102 -13.58 12.85 14.54
N GLU A 103 -14.07 12.82 13.31
CA GLU A 103 -13.25 12.98 12.15
C GLU A 103 -12.81 14.41 12.32
N ALA A 104 -11.61 14.53 12.89
CA ALA A 104 -10.92 15.79 13.02
C ALA A 104 -11.15 16.50 11.70
N ALA A 105 -11.77 17.69 11.74
CA ALA A 105 -11.64 18.65 10.66
C ALA A 105 -10.19 18.54 10.17
N PRO A 106 -9.92 18.35 8.85
CA PRO A 106 -8.60 17.97 8.38
C PRO A 106 -7.61 18.85 9.11
N ALA A 107 -6.83 18.24 10.00
CA ALA A 107 -5.91 19.00 10.82
C ALA A 107 -5.13 19.88 9.83
N PRO A 108 -4.88 21.17 10.12
CA PRO A 108 -4.00 21.96 9.27
C PRO A 108 -2.74 21.12 9.07
N GLY A 109 -2.60 20.56 7.88
CA GLY A 109 -1.56 19.59 7.61
C GLY A 109 -0.22 20.29 7.77
N VAL A 110 0.80 19.53 8.12
CA VAL A 110 2.18 19.98 7.94
C VAL A 110 2.71 19.39 6.65
N TRP A 111 3.80 19.97 6.16
CA TRP A 111 4.53 19.47 5.01
C TRP A 111 5.92 19.05 5.46
N LEU A 112 6.42 17.96 4.90
CA LEU A 112 7.82 17.59 4.99
C LEU A 112 8.55 18.32 3.87
N ARG A 113 9.24 19.41 4.17
CA ARG A 113 10.15 20.06 3.22
C ARG A 113 11.36 19.16 3.04
N LEU A 114 11.50 18.60 1.85
CA LEU A 114 12.56 17.64 1.51
C LEU A 114 13.83 18.38 1.13
N THR A 115 13.78 19.24 0.10
CA THR A 115 14.96 19.98 -0.39
C THR A 115 14.59 21.42 -0.72
N ALA A 116 15.59 22.29 -0.73
CA ALA A 116 15.49 23.69 -1.16
C ALA A 116 16.47 23.95 -2.31
N HIS A 117 16.07 24.78 -3.27
CA HIS A 117 16.77 25.08 -4.51
C HIS A 117 16.69 26.58 -4.81
N ALA A 118 17.74 27.13 -5.42
CA ALA A 118 17.80 28.56 -5.74
C ALA A 118 17.01 28.92 -7.00
N THR A 119 16.89 27.98 -7.96
CA THR A 119 16.26 28.21 -9.26
C THR A 119 15.11 27.25 -9.53
N GLU A 120 14.13 27.68 -10.34
CA GLU A 120 12.98 26.83 -10.67
C GLU A 120 13.41 25.60 -11.48
N ASP A 121 14.35 25.76 -12.41
CA ASP A 121 14.81 24.68 -13.29
C ASP A 121 15.47 23.56 -12.49
N GLU A 122 16.34 23.89 -11.53
CA GLU A 122 16.94 22.92 -10.60
C GLU A 122 15.87 22.23 -9.77
N ALA A 123 14.90 22.99 -9.25
CA ALA A 123 13.83 22.46 -8.42
C ALA A 123 12.90 21.52 -9.21
N ARG A 124 12.64 21.80 -10.49
CA ARG A 124 11.86 20.90 -11.37
C ARG A 124 12.59 19.60 -11.65
N ALA A 125 13.89 19.66 -11.98
CA ALA A 125 14.70 18.48 -12.19
C ALA A 125 14.77 17.61 -10.91
N ALA A 126 14.93 18.26 -9.76
CA ALA A 126 14.91 17.58 -8.46
C ALA A 126 13.53 17.01 -8.13
N LEU A 127 12.43 17.66 -8.52
CA LEU A 127 11.07 17.14 -8.35
C LEU A 127 10.85 15.88 -9.18
N GLU A 128 11.29 15.87 -10.44
CA GLU A 128 11.20 14.69 -11.30
C GLU A 128 11.96 13.51 -10.69
N ALA A 129 13.16 13.74 -10.17
CA ALA A 129 13.92 12.71 -9.47
C ALA A 129 13.21 12.23 -8.19
N ALA A 130 12.72 13.15 -7.36
CA ALA A 130 12.01 12.82 -6.12
C ALA A 130 10.73 12.01 -6.38
N ARG A 131 10.00 12.31 -7.47
CA ARG A 131 8.77 11.61 -7.85
C ARG A 131 8.96 10.17 -8.30
N ALA A 132 10.19 9.73 -8.53
CA ALA A 132 10.48 8.31 -8.77
C ALA A 132 10.13 7.45 -7.53
N ASP A 133 10.40 7.96 -6.33
CA ASP A 133 10.14 7.26 -5.06
C ASP A 133 8.97 7.87 -4.27
N LEU A 134 8.71 9.17 -4.46
CA LEU A 134 7.66 9.94 -3.78
C LEU A 134 6.78 10.64 -4.81
N PRO A 135 5.89 9.92 -5.51
CA PRO A 135 5.07 10.46 -6.60
C PRO A 135 4.17 11.62 -6.15
N GLU A 136 3.89 11.73 -4.86
CA GLU A 136 3.05 12.77 -4.27
C GLU A 136 3.82 14.07 -3.94
N ALA A 137 5.15 14.11 -4.15
CA ALA A 137 5.94 15.31 -3.91
C ALA A 137 5.45 16.51 -4.74
N GLY A 138 5.46 17.70 -4.14
CA GLY A 138 5.08 18.97 -4.75
C GLY A 138 6.23 19.98 -4.77
N LEU A 139 6.08 21.01 -5.59
CA LEU A 139 7.01 22.12 -5.76
C LEU A 139 6.37 23.45 -5.34
N TRP A 140 7.12 24.18 -4.51
CA TRP A 140 6.67 25.38 -3.83
C TRP A 140 7.67 26.51 -4.02
N ALA A 141 7.19 27.75 -4.05
CA ALA A 141 8.02 28.96 -4.07
C ALA A 141 7.82 29.71 -2.74
N ASP A 142 8.81 29.64 -1.85
CA ASP A 142 8.76 30.17 -0.48
C ASP A 142 9.12 31.66 -0.38
N GLY A 143 9.52 32.28 -1.50
CA GLY A 143 9.88 33.69 -1.61
C GLY A 143 11.39 33.95 -1.55
N GLU A 144 12.18 33.00 -1.03
CA GLU A 144 13.65 33.03 -1.04
C GLU A 144 14.22 32.10 -2.12
N GLY A 145 13.46 31.06 -2.50
CA GLY A 145 13.78 30.14 -3.58
C GLY A 145 12.62 29.19 -3.87
N PHE A 146 12.97 27.92 -4.06
CA PHE A 146 12.04 26.86 -4.40
C PHE A 146 12.24 25.65 -3.47
N ALA A 147 11.15 25.03 -3.04
CA ALA A 147 11.19 23.89 -2.13
C ALA A 147 10.41 22.71 -2.69
N ILE A 148 10.97 21.51 -2.55
CA ILE A 148 10.23 20.26 -2.75
C ILE A 148 9.66 19.86 -1.41
N ALA A 149 8.36 19.61 -1.35
CA ALA A 149 7.70 19.24 -0.11
C ALA A 149 6.64 18.16 -0.31
N LEU A 150 6.48 17.31 0.70
CA LEU A 150 5.50 16.24 0.75
C LEU A 150 4.41 16.57 1.78
N GLY A 151 3.14 16.58 1.35
CA GLY A 151 2.02 16.86 2.25
C GLY A 151 0.77 17.36 1.51
N PRO A 152 -0.33 17.60 2.23
CA PRO A 152 -0.43 17.68 3.69
C PRO A 152 -0.32 16.32 4.40
N VAL A 153 0.31 16.31 5.59
CA VAL A 153 0.44 15.16 6.50
C VAL A 153 -0.02 15.58 7.91
N ALA A 154 -0.57 14.66 8.69
CA ALA A 154 -0.87 14.92 10.09
C ALA A 154 0.44 15.18 10.88
N PRO A 155 0.48 16.10 11.87
CA PRO A 155 1.72 16.43 12.58
C PRO A 155 2.41 15.24 13.26
N ASP A 156 1.64 14.39 13.93
CA ASP A 156 2.12 13.16 14.57
C ASP A 156 2.67 12.14 13.55
N ALA A 157 2.00 12.00 12.40
CA ALA A 157 2.52 11.20 11.29
C ALA A 157 3.82 11.80 10.73
N ALA A 158 3.89 13.12 10.54
CA ALA A 158 5.08 13.79 10.04
C ALA A 158 6.30 13.58 10.97
N GLU A 159 6.10 13.70 12.29
CA GLU A 159 7.12 13.43 13.30
C GLU A 159 7.60 11.97 13.28
N ALA A 160 6.67 11.02 13.10
CA ALA A 160 6.99 9.60 13.06
C ALA A 160 7.69 9.18 11.76
N TRP A 161 7.28 9.72 10.62
CA TRP A 161 7.76 9.31 9.29
C TRP A 161 9.03 10.02 8.84
N LEU A 162 9.26 11.28 9.22
CA LEU A 162 10.46 12.02 8.80
C LEU A 162 11.78 11.26 9.08
N PRO A 163 12.05 10.74 10.30
CA PRO A 163 13.30 10.00 10.54
C PRO A 163 13.41 8.71 9.71
N ILE A 164 12.30 8.02 9.43
CA ILE A 164 12.27 6.81 8.59
C ILE A 164 12.63 7.18 7.14
N LEU A 165 12.04 8.24 6.61
CA LEU A 165 12.32 8.70 5.24
C LEU A 165 13.78 9.15 5.09
N VAL A 166 14.33 9.83 6.11
CA VAL A 166 15.75 10.21 6.14
C VAL A 166 16.66 8.97 6.17
N GLN A 167 16.36 8.01 7.04
CA GLN A 167 17.14 6.78 7.15
C GLN A 167 17.09 5.93 5.88
N ALA A 168 15.96 5.94 5.17
CA ALA A 168 15.78 5.26 3.89
C ALA A 168 16.43 5.99 2.70
N GLY A 169 16.93 7.22 2.89
CA GLY A 169 17.47 8.05 1.82
C GLY A 169 16.41 8.71 0.92
N LEU A 170 15.13 8.64 1.30
CA LEU A 170 14.00 9.27 0.60
C LEU A 170 13.88 10.77 0.92
N ALA A 171 14.49 11.21 2.02
CA ALA A 171 14.62 12.61 2.39
C ALA A 171 16.07 12.90 2.83
N PRO A 172 16.62 14.08 2.57
CA PRO A 172 17.93 14.45 3.09
C PRO A 172 17.88 14.74 4.59
N GLY A 173 19.04 14.71 5.25
CA GLY A 173 19.13 14.88 6.71
C GLY A 173 18.72 16.25 7.25
N ASP A 174 18.61 17.26 6.39
CA ASP A 174 18.13 18.62 6.69
C ASP A 174 16.64 18.83 6.35
N ALA A 175 15.94 17.76 5.94
CA ALA A 175 14.50 17.79 5.76
C ALA A 175 13.78 18.18 7.06
N ALA A 176 12.73 18.96 6.94
CA ALA A 176 12.06 19.57 8.09
C ALA A 176 10.54 19.55 7.95
N ILE A 177 9.86 19.45 9.10
CA ILE A 177 8.40 19.62 9.20
C ILE A 177 8.12 21.12 9.21
N VAL A 178 7.33 21.59 8.24
CA VAL A 178 6.97 23.01 8.10
C VAL A 178 5.45 23.19 7.98
N PRO A 179 4.89 24.27 8.54
CA PRO A 179 3.49 24.61 8.32
C PRO A 179 3.27 25.10 6.89
N ARG A 180 2.02 25.05 6.40
CA ARG A 180 1.66 25.52 5.06
C ARG A 180 2.18 26.93 4.75
N GLY A 181 2.09 27.84 5.72
CA GLY A 181 2.44 29.25 5.54
C GLY A 181 3.88 29.46 5.07
N ASP A 182 4.79 28.59 5.50
CA ASP A 182 6.22 28.72 5.27
C ASP A 182 6.64 28.25 3.86
N LEU A 183 5.79 27.48 3.16
CA LEU A 183 6.06 27.04 1.79
C LEU A 183 5.73 28.10 0.71
N GLY A 184 5.07 29.20 1.08
CA GLY A 184 4.69 30.24 0.13
C GLY A 184 3.67 29.77 -0.93
N ARG A 185 3.97 30.00 -2.22
CA ARG A 185 3.04 29.74 -3.34
C ARG A 185 3.30 28.35 -3.96
N ALA A 186 2.25 27.54 -4.09
CA ALA A 186 2.35 26.27 -4.83
C ALA A 186 2.58 26.53 -6.33
N LEU A 187 3.59 25.88 -6.91
CA LEU A 187 3.75 25.76 -8.36
C LEU A 187 3.15 24.44 -8.85
N ASP A 188 3.36 23.40 -8.05
CA ASP A 188 2.72 22.09 -8.16
C ASP A 188 2.47 21.61 -6.73
N ALA A 189 1.21 21.46 -6.33
CA ALA A 189 0.90 21.10 -4.94
C ALA A 189 1.26 19.65 -4.59
N GLY A 190 1.50 18.80 -5.60
CA GLY A 190 1.63 17.36 -5.40
C GLY A 190 0.31 16.72 -4.92
N GLY A 191 0.44 15.60 -4.21
CA GLY A 191 -0.67 14.87 -3.59
C GLY A 191 -0.48 14.72 -2.09
N ALA A 192 -1.56 14.39 -1.38
CA ALA A 192 -1.45 13.94 0.01
C ALA A 192 -0.84 12.52 0.02
N PRO A 193 0.30 12.30 0.69
CA PRO A 193 0.90 10.98 0.74
C PRO A 193 0.12 10.05 1.69
N GLU A 194 0.17 8.75 1.44
CA GLU A 194 -0.31 7.74 2.37
C GLU A 194 0.71 7.52 3.50
N LEU A 195 0.67 8.40 4.50
CA LEU A 195 1.50 8.31 5.70
C LEU A 195 0.59 8.26 6.93
N PRO A 196 0.21 7.06 7.41
CA PRO A 196 -0.69 6.92 8.54
C PRO A 196 -0.03 7.41 9.83
N ALA A 197 -0.84 7.90 10.76
CA ALA A 197 -0.41 8.23 12.11
C ALA A 197 0.23 7.01 12.80
N PRO A 198 1.21 7.21 13.70
CA PRO A 198 1.79 6.13 14.47
C PRO A 198 0.69 5.41 15.28
N GLY A 199 0.64 4.09 15.16
CA GLY A 199 -0.28 3.25 15.93
C GLY A 199 0.34 2.76 17.24
N ASP A 200 -0.45 2.02 18.02
CA ASP A 200 0.07 1.30 19.18
C ASP A 200 1.14 0.27 18.74
N PRO A 201 2.23 0.11 19.52
CA PRO A 201 3.24 -0.90 19.23
C PRO A 201 2.64 -2.31 19.20
N GLU A 202 2.91 -3.06 18.14
CA GLU A 202 2.51 -4.45 18.02
C GLU A 202 3.69 -5.38 18.36
N PRO A 203 3.44 -6.58 18.93
CA PRO A 203 4.51 -7.54 19.18
C PRO A 203 5.14 -7.99 17.86
N MET A 204 6.47 -8.14 17.87
CA MET A 204 7.20 -8.69 16.73
C MET A 204 6.74 -10.13 16.44
N PRO A 205 6.45 -10.48 15.17
CA PRO A 205 6.22 -11.88 14.80
C PRO A 205 7.52 -12.70 14.98
N PRO A 206 7.44 -14.05 14.96
CA PRO A 206 8.63 -14.90 14.95
C PRO A 206 9.60 -14.44 13.84
N LEU A 207 10.85 -14.17 14.22
CA LEU A 207 11.80 -13.52 13.32
C LEU A 207 12.15 -14.37 12.10
N ASP A 208 12.10 -15.70 12.22
CA ASP A 208 12.31 -16.60 11.09
C ASP A 208 11.16 -16.48 10.07
N ALA A 209 9.93 -16.29 10.54
CA ALA A 209 8.79 -15.99 9.68
C ALA A 209 8.94 -14.61 9.03
N ALA A 210 9.31 -13.59 9.81
CA ALA A 210 9.57 -12.25 9.31
C ALA A 210 10.67 -12.22 8.23
N GLN A 211 11.77 -12.95 8.43
CA GLN A 211 12.87 -13.05 7.47
C GLN A 211 12.42 -13.69 6.14
N ARG A 212 11.54 -14.69 6.18
CA ARG A 212 10.96 -15.30 4.95
C ARG A 212 10.07 -14.30 4.22
N ASP A 213 9.23 -13.58 4.95
CA ASP A 213 8.35 -12.54 4.40
C ASP A 213 9.17 -11.38 3.80
N LEU A 214 10.23 -10.94 4.46
CA LEU A 214 11.13 -9.90 3.98
C LEU A 214 11.96 -10.37 2.77
N ARG A 215 12.34 -11.64 2.71
CA ARG A 215 12.98 -12.22 1.52
C ARG A 215 12.03 -12.24 0.34
N TRP A 216 10.76 -12.63 0.56
CA TRP A 216 9.72 -12.57 -0.45
C TRP A 216 9.49 -11.13 -0.94
N ALA A 217 9.56 -10.13 -0.05
CA ALA A 217 9.50 -8.71 -0.41
C ALA A 217 10.75 -8.23 -1.17
N GLY A 218 11.84 -8.99 -1.18
CA GLY A 218 13.10 -8.63 -1.83
C GLY A 218 14.07 -7.82 -0.95
N HIS A 219 13.76 -7.62 0.32
CA HIS A 219 14.57 -6.82 1.25
C HIS A 219 15.64 -7.63 1.99
N TYR A 220 15.50 -8.96 2.09
CA TYR A 220 16.35 -9.79 2.94
C TYR A 220 17.14 -10.88 2.18
N PRO A 221 18.47 -10.70 1.99
CA PRO A 221 19.33 -11.68 1.33
C PRO A 221 20.02 -12.68 2.30
N GLY A 222 19.82 -12.53 3.61
CA GLY A 222 20.48 -13.33 4.64
C GLY A 222 19.87 -14.72 4.86
N PRO A 223 20.45 -15.54 5.77
CA PRO A 223 19.89 -16.84 6.15
C PRO A 223 18.59 -16.69 6.96
N ILE A 224 17.71 -17.70 6.91
CA ILE A 224 16.52 -17.73 7.78
C ILE A 224 16.92 -18.39 9.10
N ASP A 225 17.42 -17.61 10.06
CA ASP A 225 17.98 -18.08 11.32
C ASP A 225 17.19 -17.60 12.56
N GLY A 226 16.18 -16.76 12.37
CA GLY A 226 15.38 -16.19 13.46
C GLY A 226 16.15 -15.22 14.35
N LEU A 227 17.32 -14.72 13.91
CA LEU A 227 18.12 -13.78 14.66
C LEU A 227 17.80 -12.32 14.28
N ASP A 228 17.72 -11.47 15.29
CA ASP A 228 17.66 -10.01 15.13
C ASP A 228 19.06 -9.44 14.86
N GLY A 229 19.58 -9.72 13.67
CA GLY A 229 20.85 -9.20 13.19
C GLY A 229 20.73 -7.83 12.50
N PRO A 230 21.87 -7.16 12.20
CA PRO A 230 21.87 -5.90 11.46
C PRO A 230 21.19 -6.01 10.09
N MET A 231 21.30 -7.17 9.41
CA MET A 231 20.61 -7.43 8.15
C MET A 231 19.08 -7.51 8.32
N THR A 232 18.61 -8.15 9.40
CA THR A 232 17.18 -8.25 9.70
C THR A 232 16.60 -6.87 9.98
N ARG A 233 17.26 -6.06 10.82
CA ARG A 233 16.84 -4.67 11.08
C ARG A 233 16.83 -3.81 9.82
N ALA A 234 17.87 -3.90 8.99
CA ALA A 234 17.92 -3.15 7.74
C ALA A 234 16.76 -3.53 6.80
N ALA A 235 16.43 -4.82 6.70
CA ALA A 235 15.32 -5.29 5.88
C ALA A 235 13.96 -4.83 6.41
N ILE A 236 13.75 -4.87 7.74
CA ILE A 236 12.53 -4.33 8.37
C ILE A 236 12.37 -2.84 8.04
N GLN A 237 13.44 -2.06 8.16
CA GLN A 237 13.40 -0.62 7.87
C GLN A 237 13.13 -0.34 6.39
N ALA A 238 13.72 -1.14 5.49
CA ALA A 238 13.44 -1.05 4.06
C ALA A 238 11.97 -1.34 3.73
N GLU A 239 11.37 -2.36 4.37
CA GLU A 239 9.94 -2.67 4.21
C GLU A 239 9.07 -1.51 4.71
N ILE A 240 9.35 -0.96 5.90
CA ILE A 240 8.60 0.15 6.48
C ILE A 240 8.62 1.36 5.52
N ALA A 241 9.79 1.74 5.01
CA ALA A 241 9.95 2.87 4.12
C ALA A 241 9.33 2.64 2.73
N THR A 242 9.38 1.40 2.21
CA THR A 242 8.83 1.04 0.89
C THR A 242 7.31 0.96 0.93
N ALA A 243 6.75 0.26 1.93
CA ALA A 243 5.32 0.02 2.01
C ALA A 243 4.55 1.23 2.57
N ARG A 244 5.20 2.09 3.37
CA ARG A 244 4.62 3.28 4.03
C ARG A 244 3.32 3.01 4.81
N ALA A 245 3.09 1.76 5.20
CA ALA A 245 1.82 1.30 5.79
C ALA A 245 1.76 1.40 7.32
N ALA A 246 2.91 1.39 8.00
CA ALA A 246 3.03 1.55 9.44
C ALA A 246 4.48 1.89 9.80
N THR A 247 4.67 2.72 10.82
CA THR A 247 6.00 3.03 11.38
C THR A 247 6.47 2.00 12.42
N ASP A 248 5.54 1.27 13.03
CA ASP A 248 5.83 0.20 13.99
C ASP A 248 6.31 -1.09 13.27
N PRO A 249 7.48 -1.65 13.62
CA PRO A 249 8.01 -2.87 13.04
C PRO A 249 7.09 -4.10 13.15
N GLY A 250 6.42 -4.30 14.29
CA GLY A 250 5.54 -5.45 14.50
C GLY A 250 4.36 -5.41 13.55
N ARG A 251 3.69 -4.26 13.47
CA ARG A 251 2.58 -4.01 12.56
C ARG A 251 3.00 -4.09 11.09
N ALA A 252 4.13 -3.50 10.72
CA ALA A 252 4.64 -3.54 9.36
C ALA A 252 4.87 -4.99 8.89
N LEU A 253 5.47 -5.82 9.73
CA LEU A 253 5.71 -7.23 9.42
C LEU A 253 4.42 -8.06 9.36
N ARG A 254 3.44 -7.78 10.23
CA ARG A 254 2.12 -8.43 10.13
C ARG A 254 1.42 -8.11 8.80
N LEU A 255 1.39 -6.83 8.42
CA LEU A 255 0.81 -6.37 7.14
C LEU A 255 1.55 -6.97 5.94
N LEU A 256 2.88 -7.08 6.02
CA LEU A 256 3.68 -7.77 5.01
C LEU A 256 3.27 -9.25 4.87
N SER A 257 3.05 -9.94 6.00
CA SER A 257 2.60 -11.34 6.00
C SER A 257 1.22 -11.51 5.38
N GLU A 258 0.28 -10.61 5.72
CA GLU A 258 -1.07 -10.56 5.11
C GLU A 258 -0.99 -10.33 3.60
N ARG A 259 -0.14 -9.40 3.15
CA ARG A 259 0.10 -9.12 1.72
C ARG A 259 0.68 -10.34 0.99
N ARG A 260 1.62 -11.04 1.61
CA ARG A 260 2.17 -12.29 1.07
C ARG A 260 1.10 -13.38 0.96
N ALA A 261 0.26 -13.55 1.99
CA ALA A 261 -0.81 -14.55 2.00
C ALA A 261 -1.87 -14.26 0.92
N ALA A 262 -2.28 -13.00 0.77
CA ALA A 262 -3.22 -12.59 -0.27
C ALA A 262 -2.64 -12.84 -1.67
N TRP A 263 -1.37 -12.48 -1.90
CA TRP A 263 -0.68 -12.79 -3.15
C TRP A 263 -0.58 -14.30 -3.40
N ALA A 264 -0.27 -15.10 -2.39
CA ALA A 264 -0.19 -16.55 -2.52
C ALA A 264 -1.54 -17.18 -2.95
N ALA A 265 -2.64 -16.69 -2.38
CA ALA A 265 -4.00 -17.13 -2.74
C ALA A 265 -4.36 -16.73 -4.19
N ASP A 266 -3.97 -15.53 -4.62
CA ASP A 266 -4.16 -15.04 -5.99
C ASP A 266 -3.39 -15.90 -7.00
N GLN A 267 -2.11 -16.19 -6.72
CA GLN A 267 -1.25 -17.02 -7.56
C GLN A 267 -1.59 -18.52 -7.52
N GLY A 268 -2.51 -18.94 -6.65
CA GLY A 268 -2.89 -20.35 -6.50
C GLY A 268 -1.73 -21.20 -6.00
N LEU A 269 -1.02 -20.70 -4.99
CA LEU A 269 0.06 -21.43 -4.36
C LEU A 269 -0.49 -22.56 -3.50
N GLU A 270 -0.06 -23.77 -3.79
CA GLU A 270 -0.46 -24.99 -3.08
C GLU A 270 0.77 -25.82 -2.72
N VAL A 271 0.67 -26.63 -1.67
CA VAL A 271 1.70 -27.61 -1.34
C VAL A 271 1.64 -28.75 -2.34
N LEU A 272 2.68 -28.85 -3.17
CA LEU A 272 2.93 -29.95 -4.08
C LEU A 272 3.79 -31.01 -3.39
N THR A 273 3.30 -32.25 -3.37
CA THR A 273 4.07 -33.44 -3.03
C THR A 273 4.23 -34.26 -4.31
N ASP A 274 5.45 -34.32 -4.83
CA ASP A 274 5.76 -35.00 -6.08
C ASP A 274 6.11 -36.47 -5.85
N ALA A 275 5.31 -37.36 -6.44
CA ALA A 275 5.45 -38.80 -6.24
C ALA A 275 6.69 -39.41 -6.93
N ALA A 276 7.22 -38.76 -7.97
CA ALA A 276 8.35 -39.30 -8.75
C ALA A 276 9.70 -39.00 -8.08
N THR A 277 9.80 -37.85 -7.42
CA THR A 277 11.03 -37.35 -6.79
C THR A 277 11.01 -37.43 -5.27
N GLY A 278 9.83 -37.59 -4.65
CA GLY A 278 9.67 -37.54 -3.19
C GLY A 278 9.84 -36.13 -2.60
N LEU A 279 9.84 -35.09 -3.46
CA LEU A 279 10.00 -33.72 -3.02
C LEU A 279 8.66 -33.09 -2.65
N ARG A 280 8.68 -32.24 -1.63
CA ARG A 280 7.55 -31.44 -1.17
C ARG A 280 7.92 -29.96 -1.16
N LEU A 281 7.11 -29.12 -1.79
CA LEU A 281 7.31 -27.66 -1.87
C LEU A 281 6.01 -26.93 -2.17
N THR A 282 6.01 -25.61 -2.10
CA THR A 282 4.87 -24.77 -2.54
C THR A 282 5.03 -24.37 -4.01
N ALA A 283 4.02 -24.61 -4.85
CA ALA A 283 4.02 -24.32 -6.28
C ALA A 283 2.73 -23.61 -6.74
N PRO A 284 2.79 -22.78 -7.81
CA PRO A 284 1.62 -22.11 -8.39
C PRO A 284 0.80 -23.08 -9.26
N MET A 285 -0.02 -23.92 -8.62
CA MET A 285 -0.73 -25.01 -9.30
C MET A 285 -1.83 -24.54 -10.27
N ARG A 286 -2.23 -23.26 -10.20
CA ARG A 286 -3.06 -22.63 -11.23
C ARG A 286 -2.33 -22.45 -12.56
N ALA A 287 -1.02 -22.25 -12.53
CA ALA A 287 -0.20 -22.06 -13.73
C ALA A 287 0.43 -23.36 -14.25
N LEU A 288 0.39 -24.43 -13.44
CA LEU A 288 1.14 -25.66 -13.69
C LEU A 288 0.22 -26.89 -13.84
N ALA A 289 0.60 -27.79 -14.73
CA ALA A 289 -0.01 -29.10 -14.89
C ALA A 289 1.10 -30.16 -14.98
N PHE A 290 0.93 -31.28 -14.27
CA PHE A 290 1.85 -32.40 -14.44
C PHE A 290 1.84 -32.86 -15.91
N ASP A 291 3.03 -32.97 -16.50
CA ASP A 291 3.20 -33.34 -17.92
C ASP A 291 3.75 -34.77 -18.02
N ARG A 292 4.96 -35.01 -17.48
CA ARG A 292 5.61 -36.32 -17.53
C ARG A 292 6.72 -36.48 -16.50
N VAL A 293 7.14 -37.73 -16.31
CA VAL A 293 8.45 -38.05 -15.75
C VAL A 293 9.41 -38.38 -16.89
N GLN A 294 10.59 -37.77 -16.90
CA GLN A 294 11.63 -38.04 -17.89
C GLN A 294 13.00 -38.03 -17.23
N ASP A 295 13.78 -39.11 -17.42
CA ASP A 295 15.17 -39.24 -16.95
C ASP A 295 15.36 -38.94 -15.44
N GLY A 296 14.38 -39.31 -14.62
CA GLY A 296 14.36 -39.08 -13.17
C GLY A 296 13.96 -37.66 -12.76
N MET A 297 13.39 -36.88 -13.68
CA MET A 297 12.86 -35.54 -13.44
C MET A 297 11.34 -35.55 -13.60
N ALA A 298 10.62 -34.92 -12.66
CA ALA A 298 9.20 -34.65 -12.80
C ALA A 298 9.02 -33.28 -13.45
N ILE A 299 8.30 -33.25 -14.58
CA ILE A 299 8.08 -32.03 -15.36
C ILE A 299 6.61 -31.64 -15.22
N TYR A 300 6.41 -30.43 -14.71
CA TYR A 300 5.13 -29.74 -14.67
C TYR A 300 5.17 -28.65 -15.74
N GLY A 301 4.39 -28.83 -16.80
CA GLY A 301 4.28 -27.88 -17.90
C GLY A 301 3.22 -26.79 -17.65
N PRO A 302 3.03 -25.88 -18.62
CA PRO A 302 2.07 -24.79 -18.49
C PRO A 302 0.64 -25.31 -18.52
N ARG A 303 -0.18 -24.82 -17.60
CA ARG A 303 -1.64 -24.93 -17.65
C ARG A 303 -2.22 -23.71 -18.38
N ASP A 304 -3.19 -23.94 -19.26
CA ASP A 304 -3.97 -22.89 -19.93
C ASP A 304 -3.12 -21.77 -20.58
N GLY A 305 -1.95 -22.13 -21.11
CA GLY A 305 -1.06 -21.19 -21.80
C GLY A 305 -0.27 -20.25 -20.87
N SER A 306 -0.13 -20.59 -19.59
CA SER A 306 0.60 -19.77 -18.60
C SER A 306 2.05 -19.43 -18.96
N GLY A 307 2.69 -20.22 -19.84
CA GLY A 307 4.12 -20.11 -20.15
C GLY A 307 5.03 -20.51 -18.98
N ALA A 308 4.48 -21.03 -17.89
CA ALA A 308 5.20 -21.45 -16.71
C ALA A 308 5.57 -22.93 -16.78
N ALA A 309 6.72 -23.30 -16.23
CA ALA A 309 7.07 -24.70 -15.99
C ALA A 309 7.86 -24.87 -14.69
N LEU A 310 7.69 -26.03 -14.05
CA LEU A 310 8.43 -26.44 -12.88
C LEU A 310 9.00 -27.83 -13.11
N ILE A 311 10.32 -27.97 -12.98
CA ILE A 311 11.01 -29.25 -13.09
C ILE A 311 11.58 -29.60 -11.74
N LEU A 312 11.29 -30.79 -11.24
CA LEU A 312 11.78 -31.32 -9.97
C LEU A 312 12.66 -32.53 -10.21
N PHE A 313 13.70 -32.68 -9.40
CA PHE A 313 14.57 -33.85 -9.47
C PHE A 313 15.18 -34.18 -8.11
N SER A 314 15.36 -35.47 -7.85
CA SER A 314 16.07 -35.99 -6.70
C SER A 314 16.88 -37.20 -7.17
N ARG A 315 18.21 -37.09 -7.18
CA ARG A 315 19.11 -38.13 -7.70
C ARG A 315 20.13 -38.53 -6.63
N PRO A 316 20.43 -39.84 -6.44
CA PRO A 316 21.56 -40.25 -5.61
C PRO A 316 22.86 -39.64 -6.15
N GLY A 317 23.69 -39.06 -5.28
CA GLY A 317 24.94 -38.47 -5.71
C GLY A 317 25.57 -37.53 -4.69
N ASP A 318 26.75 -37.04 -5.06
CA ASP A 318 27.54 -36.10 -4.28
C ASP A 318 27.60 -34.72 -4.96
N GLN A 319 28.58 -33.90 -4.58
CA GLN A 319 28.78 -32.59 -5.18
C GLN A 319 29.04 -32.64 -6.70
N ALA A 320 29.66 -33.71 -7.22
CA ALA A 320 29.90 -33.85 -8.66
C ALA A 320 28.60 -34.07 -9.43
N GLU A 321 27.68 -34.90 -8.89
CA GLU A 321 26.37 -35.13 -9.51
C GLU A 321 25.51 -33.86 -9.48
N MET A 322 25.53 -33.10 -8.37
CA MET A 322 24.85 -31.80 -8.29
C MET A 322 25.37 -30.82 -9.35
N LEU A 323 26.70 -30.74 -9.54
CA LEU A 323 27.31 -29.88 -10.55
C LEU A 323 27.01 -30.34 -11.98
N HIS A 324 26.93 -31.65 -12.20
CA HIS A 324 26.51 -32.22 -13.47
C HIS A 324 25.07 -31.81 -13.80
N MET A 325 24.15 -31.89 -12.83
CA MET A 325 22.77 -31.42 -12.99
C MET A 325 22.70 -29.93 -13.30
N ALA A 326 23.50 -29.09 -12.64
CA ALA A 326 23.60 -27.67 -12.98
C ALA A 326 24.05 -27.43 -14.44
N GLY A 327 24.98 -28.26 -14.93
CA GLY A 327 25.39 -28.26 -16.33
C GLY A 327 24.26 -28.64 -17.28
N LEU A 328 23.48 -29.68 -16.94
CA LEU A 328 22.34 -30.13 -17.73
C LEU A 328 21.24 -29.06 -17.83
N VAL A 329 20.85 -28.44 -16.71
CA VAL A 329 19.87 -27.34 -16.69
C VAL A 329 20.29 -26.18 -17.59
N THR A 330 21.60 -25.88 -17.61
CA THR A 330 22.15 -24.83 -18.48
C THR A 330 22.15 -25.25 -19.95
N ALA A 331 22.58 -26.49 -20.24
CA ALA A 331 22.69 -27.01 -21.61
C ALA A 331 21.32 -27.16 -22.31
N LEU A 332 20.28 -27.50 -21.54
CA LEU A 332 18.90 -27.59 -22.04
C LEU A 332 18.24 -26.22 -22.24
N GLY A 333 18.91 -25.13 -21.85
CA GLY A 333 18.40 -23.76 -22.02
C GLY A 333 17.24 -23.39 -21.11
N TRP A 334 16.95 -24.18 -20.07
CA TRP A 334 15.88 -23.89 -19.11
C TRP A 334 16.15 -22.60 -18.33
N VAL A 335 17.42 -22.35 -17.99
CA VAL A 335 17.87 -21.07 -17.43
C VAL A 335 18.78 -20.38 -18.45
N PRO A 336 18.29 -19.38 -19.21
CA PRO A 336 19.07 -18.74 -20.26
C PRO A 336 20.20 -17.88 -19.67
N ARG A 337 21.42 -17.99 -20.20
CA ARG A 337 22.60 -17.18 -19.81
C ARG A 337 22.73 -17.06 -18.27
N PRO A 338 22.82 -18.18 -17.53
CA PRO A 338 22.70 -18.14 -16.09
C PRO A 338 23.90 -17.47 -15.43
N GLU A 339 23.64 -16.54 -14.50
CA GLU A 339 24.55 -16.30 -13.39
C GLU A 339 24.51 -17.53 -12.49
N ARG A 340 25.69 -18.11 -12.23
CA ARG A 340 25.85 -19.32 -11.43
C ARG A 340 26.61 -19.02 -10.14
N GLN A 341 25.97 -19.30 -9.01
CA GLN A 341 26.62 -19.26 -7.70
C GLN A 341 26.74 -20.68 -7.13
N VAL A 342 27.97 -21.11 -6.86
CA VAL A 342 28.28 -22.45 -6.35
C VAL A 342 28.85 -22.33 -4.95
N ARG A 343 28.26 -23.08 -4.02
CA ARG A 343 28.78 -23.31 -2.66
C ARG A 343 28.84 -24.81 -2.41
N ARG A 344 29.49 -25.22 -1.32
CA ARG A 344 29.54 -26.63 -0.95
C ARG A 344 28.12 -27.13 -0.65
N GLY A 345 27.68 -28.15 -1.38
CA GLY A 345 26.35 -28.74 -1.22
C GLY A 345 25.17 -27.84 -1.63
N HIS A 346 25.43 -26.73 -2.35
CA HIS A 346 24.38 -25.81 -2.80
C HIS A 346 24.77 -25.11 -4.10
N VAL A 347 23.85 -25.07 -5.06
CA VAL A 347 24.02 -24.33 -6.32
C VAL A 347 22.75 -23.53 -6.60
N THR A 348 22.92 -22.30 -7.06
CA THR A 348 21.82 -21.50 -7.62
C THR A 348 22.17 -21.02 -9.02
N LEU A 349 21.17 -21.03 -9.89
CA LEU A 349 21.23 -20.50 -11.25
C LEU A 349 20.12 -19.46 -11.41
N ARG A 350 20.44 -18.30 -11.98
CA ARG A 350 19.47 -17.26 -12.32
C ARG A 350 19.78 -16.69 -13.68
N GLY A 351 18.77 -16.56 -14.53
CA GLY A 351 18.99 -16.05 -15.89
C GLY A 351 17.70 -15.78 -16.62
N GLY A 352 17.82 -15.28 -17.84
CA GLY A 352 16.66 -14.92 -18.67
C GLY A 352 17.03 -14.45 -20.07
N ASN A 353 16.03 -14.44 -20.93
CA ASN A 353 16.04 -13.87 -22.26
C ASN A 353 14.72 -13.09 -22.49
N ASP A 354 14.45 -12.73 -23.74
CA ASP A 354 13.27 -11.94 -24.10
C ASP A 354 11.97 -12.75 -23.98
N ASP A 355 12.06 -14.08 -23.94
CA ASP A 355 10.90 -14.99 -23.88
C ASP A 355 10.57 -15.39 -22.43
N HIS A 356 11.58 -15.85 -21.67
CA HIS A 356 11.39 -16.38 -20.33
C HIS A 356 12.54 -16.07 -19.36
N LEU A 357 12.18 -16.11 -18.08
CA LEU A 357 13.09 -16.12 -16.95
C LEU A 357 13.25 -17.55 -16.45
N GLY A 358 14.46 -17.87 -16.01
CA GLY A 358 14.78 -19.14 -15.40
C GLY A 358 15.43 -18.96 -14.04
N GLY A 359 15.04 -19.81 -13.10
CA GLY A 359 15.67 -19.94 -11.80
C GLY A 359 15.85 -21.42 -11.47
N ALA A 360 16.98 -21.79 -10.89
CA ALA A 360 17.17 -23.14 -10.37
C ALA A 360 17.92 -23.11 -9.04
N GLU A 361 17.60 -24.08 -8.20
CA GLU A 361 18.32 -24.33 -6.96
C GLU A 361 18.53 -25.83 -6.79
N MET A 362 19.75 -26.20 -6.39
CA MET A 362 20.12 -27.56 -6.04
C MET A 362 20.74 -27.58 -4.65
N ARG A 363 20.40 -28.59 -3.85
CA ARG A 363 20.95 -28.84 -2.52
C ARG A 363 21.39 -30.30 -2.42
N LEU A 364 22.46 -30.54 -1.66
CA LEU A 364 22.88 -31.88 -1.29
C LEU A 364 22.25 -32.25 0.07
N ARG A 365 21.43 -33.30 0.09
CA ARG A 365 20.79 -33.79 1.32
C ARG A 365 20.87 -35.32 1.35
N GLU A 366 21.39 -35.88 2.43
CA GLU A 366 21.43 -37.33 2.68
C GLU A 366 21.98 -38.18 1.50
N GLY A 367 23.04 -37.68 0.84
CA GLY A 367 23.65 -38.37 -0.30
C GLY A 367 22.84 -38.28 -1.60
N ARG A 368 21.96 -37.29 -1.69
CA ARG A 368 21.14 -37.00 -2.87
C ARG A 368 21.32 -35.55 -3.31
N ALA A 369 21.42 -35.35 -4.62
CA ALA A 369 21.33 -34.05 -5.26
C ALA A 369 19.86 -33.79 -5.61
N GLU A 370 19.24 -32.87 -4.88
CA GLU A 370 17.83 -32.53 -5.00
C GLU A 370 17.69 -31.09 -5.47
N GLY A 371 16.66 -30.79 -6.24
CA GLY A 371 16.46 -29.44 -6.70
C GLY A 371 15.23 -29.22 -7.56
N TRP A 372 15.10 -27.97 -7.96
CA TRP A 372 14.01 -27.48 -8.78
C TRP A 372 14.54 -26.52 -9.85
N VAL A 373 13.79 -26.41 -10.94
CA VAL A 373 13.93 -25.38 -11.97
C VAL A 373 12.56 -24.75 -12.18
N LEU A 374 12.47 -23.43 -12.07
CA LEU A 374 11.31 -22.63 -12.39
C LEU A 374 11.56 -21.89 -13.69
N ILE A 375 10.62 -22.00 -14.62
CA ILE A 375 10.56 -21.22 -15.86
C ILE A 375 9.30 -20.35 -15.77
N TRP A 376 9.44 -19.06 -16.05
CA TRP A 376 8.35 -18.09 -15.96
C TRP A 376 8.40 -17.07 -17.11
N PRO A 377 7.26 -16.53 -17.57
CA PRO A 377 7.25 -15.49 -18.60
C PRO A 377 8.12 -14.28 -18.26
N ALA A 378 8.86 -13.76 -19.24
CA ALA A 378 9.73 -12.59 -19.07
C ALA A 378 8.97 -11.29 -18.76
N SER A 379 7.67 -11.25 -19.06
CA SER A 379 6.79 -10.12 -18.76
C SER A 379 6.53 -9.91 -17.26
N ASP A 380 6.81 -10.90 -16.40
CA ASP A 380 6.52 -10.83 -14.96
C ASP A 380 7.73 -11.24 -14.08
N PRO A 381 8.78 -10.40 -14.05
CA PRO A 381 9.98 -10.69 -13.26
C PRO A 381 9.74 -10.66 -11.74
N VAL A 382 8.76 -9.88 -11.28
CA VAL A 382 8.45 -9.74 -9.86
C VAL A 382 7.85 -11.03 -9.32
N THR A 383 6.86 -11.60 -10.02
CA THR A 383 6.28 -12.90 -9.63
C THR A 383 7.31 -14.00 -9.71
N HIS A 384 8.16 -14.05 -10.74
CA HIS A 384 9.25 -15.03 -10.83
C HIS A 384 10.17 -14.99 -9.60
N ALA A 385 10.65 -13.80 -9.21
CA ALA A 385 11.51 -13.65 -8.03
C ALA A 385 10.82 -14.09 -6.72
N ARG A 386 9.54 -13.74 -6.54
CA ARG A 386 8.73 -14.14 -5.38
C ARG A 386 8.48 -15.65 -5.32
N LEU A 387 8.18 -16.27 -6.46
CA LEU A 387 8.01 -17.71 -6.58
C LEU A 387 9.29 -18.45 -6.27
N MET A 388 10.44 -18.00 -6.78
CA MET A 388 11.73 -18.59 -6.44
C MET A 388 11.98 -18.59 -4.92
N ALA A 389 11.71 -17.46 -4.24
CA ALA A 389 11.84 -17.38 -2.79
C ALA A 389 10.89 -18.37 -2.09
N GLN A 390 9.63 -18.43 -2.52
CA GLN A 390 8.62 -19.35 -1.98
C GLN A 390 9.03 -20.82 -2.12
N ILE A 391 9.49 -21.23 -3.30
CA ILE A 391 9.89 -22.61 -3.59
C ILE A 391 11.15 -22.96 -2.77
N SER A 392 12.13 -22.06 -2.73
CA SER A 392 13.38 -22.25 -1.96
C SER A 392 13.14 -22.45 -0.46
N ASP A 393 12.21 -21.69 0.10
CA ASP A 393 11.88 -21.73 1.53
C ASP A 393 11.04 -22.96 1.92
N SER A 394 10.26 -23.50 0.97
CA SER A 394 9.33 -24.62 1.22
C SER A 394 9.88 -25.99 0.82
N LEU A 395 10.99 -26.04 0.08
CA LEU A 395 11.60 -27.28 -0.40
C LEU A 395 12.02 -28.20 0.75
N ALA A 396 11.39 -29.38 0.79
CA ALA A 396 11.76 -30.50 1.63
C ALA A 396 11.84 -31.78 0.78
N GLY A 397 12.77 -32.67 1.14
CA GLY A 397 12.79 -34.06 0.68
C GLY A 397 12.31 -34.99 1.79
N ASP A 398 11.76 -36.14 1.36
CA ASP A 398 11.36 -37.27 2.22
C ASP A 398 12.54 -37.93 2.94
#